data_AF-A0A2S3UVY2-F1
#
_entry.id   AF-A0A2S3UVY2-F1
#
_cell.length_a   1.000
_cell.length_b   1.000
_cell.length_c   1.000
_cell.angle_alpha   90.00
_cell.angle_beta   90.00
_cell.angle_gamma   90.00
#
_symmetry.space_group_name_H-M   'P 1'
#
loop_
_entity.id
_entity.type
_entity.pdbx_description
1 polymer ?
#
loop_
_entity_poly.entity_id
_entity_poly.type
_entity_poly.pdbx_seq_one_letter_code
_entity_poly.pdbx_strand_id
1 'polypeptide(L)'
;MARKIEQTMGSDMFFLLRTAFWLTLVLVLIPFGSDQENTTPTETVDPVSAFLVAQATVSDIGGFCERNPQACETGGNALTVIGSRARDGVRIVYEYLDTQVEARPENDALVTGSTAAPQSGETHEISSAGALLQPVLDSVSPAETVFGPVPRPKPRSGRKT
;
A
#
# COMPACT_ATOMS: atom_id res chain seq x y z
N MET A 1 -9.19 -16.28 34.53
CA MET A 1 -9.11 -14.86 34.14
C MET A 1 -10.12 -14.58 33.01
N ALA A 2 -11.42 -14.65 33.29
CA ALA A 2 -12.48 -14.57 32.28
C ALA A 2 -13.55 -13.55 32.67
N ARG A 3 -13.13 -12.33 33.02
CA ARG A 3 -14.05 -11.21 33.29
C ARG A 3 -13.45 -9.90 32.79
N LYS A 4 -13.48 -9.68 31.48
CA LYS A 4 -13.31 -8.34 30.91
C LYS A 4 -13.90 -8.22 29.50
N ILE A 5 -15.13 -8.68 29.30
CA ILE A 5 -15.88 -8.46 28.04
C ILE A 5 -17.23 -7.74 28.31
N GLU A 6 -17.55 -7.38 29.56
CA GLU A 6 -18.89 -6.88 29.92
C GLU A 6 -18.97 -5.37 30.22
N GLN A 7 -18.01 -4.53 29.79
CA GLN A 7 -17.98 -3.10 30.18
C GLN A 7 -17.97 -2.06 29.05
N THR A 8 -18.59 -2.33 27.89
CA THR A 8 -18.72 -1.32 26.82
C THR A 8 -20.13 -1.32 26.21
N MET A 9 -21.16 -1.46 27.05
CA MET A 9 -22.52 -1.77 26.59
C MET A 9 -23.46 -0.59 26.81
N GLY A 10 -23.30 0.50 26.04
CA GLY A 10 -24.24 1.61 26.10
C GLY A 10 -24.01 2.69 25.04
N SER A 11 -22.77 3.18 24.93
CA SER A 11 -22.37 4.11 23.86
C SER A 11 -21.72 3.39 22.67
N ASP A 12 -21.10 2.24 22.91
CA ASP A 12 -20.42 1.47 21.87
C ASP A 12 -21.40 0.67 21.01
N MET A 13 -22.62 0.40 21.50
CA MET A 13 -23.64 -0.28 20.70
C MET A 13 -24.05 0.53 19.48
N PHE A 14 -24.24 1.84 19.62
CA PHE A 14 -24.60 2.69 18.48
C PHE A 14 -23.42 2.85 17.50
N PHE A 15 -22.19 2.92 18.00
CA PHE A 15 -20.99 2.95 17.16
C PHE A 15 -20.84 1.65 16.37
N LEU A 16 -20.97 0.49 17.03
CA LEU A 16 -20.90 -0.82 16.40
C LEU A 16 -22.01 -1.02 15.38
N LEU A 17 -23.24 -0.59 15.67
CA LEU A 17 -24.35 -0.64 14.72
C LEU A 17 -24.08 0.26 13.51
N ARG A 18 -23.55 1.46 13.73
CA ARG A 18 -23.19 2.38 12.65
C ARG A 18 -22.08 1.78 11.81
N THR A 19 -20.98 1.30 12.41
CA THR A 19 -19.86 0.70 11.66
C THR A 19 -20.27 -0.58 10.96
N ALA A 20 -21.04 -1.46 11.60
CA ALA A 20 -21.53 -2.68 10.98
C ALA A 20 -22.44 -2.36 9.79
N PHE A 21 -23.35 -1.39 9.94
CA PHE A 21 -24.20 -0.93 8.84
C PHE A 21 -23.38 -0.38 7.67
N TRP A 22 -22.41 0.50 7.93
CA TRP A 22 -21.53 1.04 6.89
C TRP A 22 -20.68 -0.06 6.24
N LEU A 23 -20.18 -1.02 7.03
CA LEU A 23 -19.44 -2.17 6.50
C LEU A 23 -20.31 -3.05 5.62
N THR A 24 -21.55 -3.36 6.03
CA THR A 24 -22.49 -4.14 5.21
C THR A 24 -22.86 -3.40 3.93
N LEU A 25 -23.11 -2.09 3.99
CA LEU A 25 -23.41 -1.29 2.80
C LEU A 25 -22.24 -1.31 1.81
N VAL A 26 -21.01 -1.14 2.31
CA VAL A 26 -19.79 -1.22 1.50
C VAL A 26 -19.61 -2.65 0.96
N LEU A 27 -19.85 -3.69 1.76
CA LEU A 27 -19.85 -5.09 1.33
C LEU A 27 -20.81 -5.31 0.15
N VAL A 28 -22.02 -4.76 0.20
CA VAL A 28 -23.00 -4.96 -0.88
C VAL A 28 -22.61 -4.19 -2.15
N LEU A 29 -21.97 -3.02 -1.99
CA LEU A 29 -21.57 -2.16 -3.10
C LEU A 29 -20.27 -2.62 -3.77
N ILE A 30 -19.37 -3.25 -3.02
CA ILE A 30 -18.20 -3.96 -3.54
C ILE A 30 -18.74 -5.33 -3.98
N PRO A 31 -18.97 -5.61 -5.27
CA PRO A 31 -19.31 -6.96 -5.68
C PRO A 31 -18.19 -7.88 -5.18
N PHE A 32 -18.43 -8.68 -4.14
CA PHE A 32 -17.51 -9.75 -3.80
C PHE A 32 -17.56 -10.70 -4.98
N GLY A 33 -16.48 -10.72 -5.75
CA GLY A 33 -16.25 -11.77 -6.73
C GLY A 33 -16.37 -13.10 -6.01
N SER A 34 -17.52 -13.75 -6.18
CA SER A 34 -17.68 -15.16 -5.87
C SER A 34 -17.07 -15.91 -7.04
N ASP A 35 -15.74 -15.98 -7.07
CA ASP A 35 -15.10 -17.00 -7.88
C ASP A 35 -15.34 -18.31 -7.17
N GLN A 36 -16.09 -19.16 -7.88
CA GLN A 36 -16.43 -20.49 -7.47
C GLN A 36 -15.20 -21.22 -6.95
N GLU A 37 -15.42 -21.97 -5.88
CA GLU A 37 -14.61 -23.12 -5.49
C GLU A 37 -14.10 -23.83 -6.75
N ASN A 38 -12.81 -23.63 -7.06
CA ASN A 38 -11.88 -24.47 -7.83
C ASN A 38 -10.73 -23.59 -8.35
N THR A 39 -9.56 -23.68 -7.71
CA THR A 39 -8.24 -23.49 -8.36
C THR A 39 -8.05 -22.20 -9.18
N THR A 40 -8.29 -21.02 -8.59
CA THR A 40 -7.69 -19.79 -9.13
C THR A 40 -6.44 -19.45 -8.31
N PRO A 41 -5.26 -19.37 -8.94
CA PRO A 41 -4.06 -18.92 -8.24
C PRO A 41 -4.32 -17.50 -7.76
N THR A 42 -4.00 -17.22 -6.50
CA THR A 42 -3.97 -15.87 -5.93
C THR A 42 -3.43 -14.90 -6.97
N GLU A 43 -4.30 -14.02 -7.48
CA GLU A 43 -3.95 -13.12 -8.56
C GLU A 43 -2.78 -12.25 -8.10
N THR A 44 -1.59 -12.58 -8.60
CA THR A 44 -0.36 -11.88 -8.24
C THR A 44 -0.42 -10.54 -8.94
N VAL A 45 -0.81 -9.50 -8.22
CA VAL A 45 -0.81 -8.14 -8.74
C VAL A 45 0.62 -7.78 -9.11
N ASP A 46 0.87 -7.59 -10.40
CA ASP A 46 2.18 -7.21 -10.90
C ASP A 46 2.51 -5.77 -10.42
N PRO A 47 3.61 -5.55 -9.67
CA PRO A 47 3.96 -4.23 -9.16
C PRO A 47 4.09 -3.17 -10.25
N VAL A 48 4.53 -3.57 -11.45
CA VAL A 48 4.66 -2.66 -12.60
C VAL A 48 3.27 -2.24 -13.08
N SER A 49 2.35 -3.19 -13.25
CA SER A 49 0.96 -2.90 -13.59
C SER A 49 0.28 -1.98 -12.56
N ALA A 50 0.48 -2.22 -11.26
CA ALA A 50 -0.07 -1.40 -10.19
C ALA A 50 0.47 0.03 -10.22
N PHE A 51 1.77 0.19 -10.50
CA PHE A 51 2.38 1.50 -10.68
C PHE A 51 1.80 2.25 -11.89
N LEU A 52 1.61 1.56 -13.03
CA LEU A 52 1.01 2.15 -14.22
C LEU A 52 -0.44 2.59 -13.96
N VAL A 53 -1.24 1.78 -13.26
CA VAL A 53 -2.62 2.13 -12.86
C VAL A 53 -2.63 3.33 -11.91
N ALA A 54 -1.72 3.38 -10.94
CA ALA A 54 -1.60 4.51 -10.02
C ALA A 54 -1.26 5.81 -10.76
N GLN A 55 -0.32 5.77 -11.71
CA GLN A 55 0.02 6.92 -12.54
C GLN A 55 -1.16 7.39 -13.39
N ALA A 56 -1.92 6.46 -13.98
CA ALA A 56 -3.13 6.80 -14.72
C ALA A 56 -4.18 7.48 -13.83
N THR A 57 -4.33 7.04 -12.59
CA THR A 57 -5.24 7.66 -11.60
C THR A 57 -4.78 9.06 -11.21
N VAL A 58 -3.48 9.27 -11.01
CA VAL A 58 -2.93 10.60 -10.72
C VAL A 58 -3.18 11.56 -11.90
N SER A 59 -3.09 11.08 -13.13
CA SER A 59 -3.45 11.86 -14.31
C SER A 59 -4.92 12.28 -14.32
N ASP A 60 -5.84 11.39 -13.93
CA ASP A 60 -7.27 11.71 -13.84
C ASP A 60 -7.58 12.74 -12.75
N ILE A 61 -6.92 12.61 -11.59
CA ILE A 61 -6.99 13.60 -10.51
C ILE A 61 -6.54 14.98 -11.01
N GLY A 62 -5.51 15.05 -11.86
CA GLY A 62 -5.09 16.30 -12.50
C GLY A 62 -6.25 16.99 -13.23
N GLY A 63 -6.98 16.25 -14.07
CA GLY A 63 -8.16 16.77 -14.75
C GLY A 63 -9.31 17.16 -13.80
N PHE A 64 -9.48 16.47 -12.68
CA PHE A 64 -10.42 16.87 -11.62
C PHE A 64 -10.00 18.19 -10.96
N CYS A 65 -8.71 18.38 -10.70
CA CYS A 65 -8.16 19.59 -10.09
C CYS A 65 -8.29 20.81 -10.98
N GLU A 66 -8.13 20.67 -12.30
CA GLU A 66 -8.39 21.76 -13.26
C GLU A 66 -9.84 22.26 -13.15
N ARG A 67 -10.80 21.35 -12.92
CA ARG A 67 -12.21 21.69 -12.76
C ARG A 67 -12.56 22.20 -11.35
N ASN A 68 -11.80 21.79 -10.32
CA ASN A 68 -12.10 22.08 -8.92
C ASN A 68 -10.83 22.47 -8.13
N PRO A 69 -10.25 23.66 -8.38
CA PRO A 69 -8.96 24.04 -7.79
C PRO A 69 -8.99 24.13 -6.25
N GLN A 70 -10.09 24.61 -5.68
CA GLN A 70 -10.26 24.73 -4.22
C GLN A 70 -10.27 23.37 -3.49
N ALA A 71 -10.79 22.33 -4.15
CA ALA A 71 -10.81 20.98 -3.58
C ALA A 71 -9.39 20.40 -3.51
N CYS A 72 -8.57 20.62 -4.54
CA CYS A 72 -7.19 20.13 -4.56
C CYS A 72 -6.26 20.94 -3.65
N GLU A 73 -6.48 22.24 -3.48
CA GLU A 73 -5.73 23.06 -2.50
C GLU A 73 -5.99 22.57 -1.05
N THR A 74 -7.27 22.44 -0.69
CA THR A 74 -7.68 21.97 0.65
C THR A 74 -7.24 20.52 0.87
N GLY A 75 -7.45 19.66 -0.14
CA GLY A 75 -7.05 18.26 -0.10
C GLY A 75 -5.54 18.07 -0.01
N GLY A 76 -4.75 18.85 -0.76
CA GLY A 76 -3.29 18.81 -0.72
C GLY A 76 -2.72 19.21 0.65
N ASN A 77 -3.30 20.21 1.29
CA ASN A 77 -2.94 20.59 2.66
C ASN A 77 -3.22 19.44 3.65
N ALA A 78 -4.38 18.80 3.55
CA ALA A 78 -4.72 17.65 4.40
C ALA A 78 -3.79 16.45 4.15
N LEU A 79 -3.54 16.12 2.87
CA LEU A 79 -2.66 15.02 2.47
C LEU A 79 -1.21 15.24 2.93
N THR A 80 -0.72 16.47 2.95
CA THR A 80 0.62 16.79 3.47
C THR A 80 0.76 16.41 4.94
N VAL A 81 -0.23 16.77 5.76
CA VAL A 81 -0.25 16.42 7.20
C VAL A 81 -0.33 14.91 7.39
N ILE A 82 -1.23 14.24 6.68
CA ILE A 82 -1.39 12.78 6.76
C ILE A 82 -0.12 12.06 6.29
N GLY A 83 0.46 12.51 5.17
CA GLY A 83 1.63 11.91 4.56
C GLY A 83 2.88 12.00 5.45
N SER A 84 3.05 13.10 6.18
CA SER A 84 4.15 13.22 7.15
C SER A 84 4.07 12.14 8.23
N ARG A 85 2.87 11.93 8.79
CA ARG A 85 2.62 10.90 9.82
C ARG A 85 2.72 9.48 9.25
N ALA A 86 2.29 9.28 8.02
CA ALA A 86 2.41 7.99 7.34
C ALA A 86 3.88 7.58 7.21
N ARG A 87 4.77 8.50 6.84
CA ARG A 87 6.23 8.24 6.75
C ARG A 87 6.83 7.84 8.10
N ASP A 88 6.43 8.53 9.17
CA ASP A 88 6.88 8.19 10.52
C ASP A 88 6.38 6.81 10.95
N GLY A 89 5.11 6.49 10.68
CA GLY A 89 4.53 5.17 10.97
C GLY A 89 5.21 4.04 10.19
N VAL A 90 5.49 4.27 8.91
CA VAL A 90 6.19 3.32 8.05
C VAL A 90 7.60 3.02 8.58
N ARG A 91 8.33 4.04 9.06
CA ARG A 91 9.65 3.84 9.68
C ARG A 91 9.56 2.92 10.90
N ILE A 92 8.59 3.15 11.79
CA ILE A 92 8.42 2.33 13.01
C ILE A 92 8.14 0.86 12.65
N VAL A 93 7.28 0.63 11.65
CA VAL A 93 6.96 -0.73 11.21
C VAL A 93 8.18 -1.39 10.57
N TYR A 94 8.95 -0.67 9.74
CA TYR A 94 10.16 -1.22 9.14
C TYR A 94 11.23 -1.56 10.17
N GLU A 95 11.50 -0.69 11.14
CA GLU A 95 12.43 -0.97 12.24
C GLU A 95 11.99 -2.19 13.04
N TYR A 96 10.69 -2.34 13.30
CA TYR A 96 10.16 -3.54 13.96
C TYR A 96 10.38 -4.80 13.12
N LEU A 97 10.06 -4.78 11.82
CA LEU A 97 10.26 -5.93 10.94
C LEU A 97 11.74 -6.31 10.83
N ASP A 98 12.65 -5.34 10.76
CA ASP A 98 14.09 -5.55 10.71
C ASP A 98 14.58 -6.31 11.96
N THR A 99 14.19 -5.85 13.17
CA THR A 99 14.54 -6.53 14.43
C THR A 99 13.98 -7.96 14.53
N GLN A 100 12.78 -8.20 14.00
CA GLN A 100 12.16 -9.52 14.00
C GLN A 100 12.84 -10.48 13.01
N VAL A 101 13.30 -9.95 11.87
CA VAL A 101 14.07 -10.71 10.88
C VAL A 101 15.45 -11.07 11.44
N GLU A 102 16.14 -10.12 12.08
CA GLU A 102 17.44 -10.38 12.73
C GLU A 102 17.33 -11.37 13.90
N ALA A 103 16.23 -11.35 14.66
CA ALA A 103 16.00 -12.25 15.79
C ALA A 103 15.56 -13.67 15.37
N ARG A 104 15.29 -13.91 14.08
CA ARG A 104 14.84 -15.22 13.59
C ARG A 104 16.05 -16.09 13.25
N PRO A 105 16.18 -17.30 13.83
CA PRO A 105 17.23 -18.23 13.44
C PRO A 105 17.06 -18.65 11.97
N GLU A 106 18.17 -18.74 11.24
CA GLU A 106 18.25 -18.84 9.76
C GLU A 106 17.55 -20.07 9.11
N ASN A 107 16.91 -20.93 9.90
CA ASN A 107 16.25 -22.16 9.46
C ASN A 107 14.73 -22.03 9.31
N ASP A 108 14.19 -20.85 9.58
CA ASP A 108 12.76 -20.63 9.68
C ASP A 108 12.35 -19.72 8.51
N ALA A 109 11.79 -20.32 7.44
CA ALA A 109 11.56 -19.68 6.14
C ALA A 109 10.87 -18.32 6.29
N LEU A 110 11.55 -17.24 5.89
CA LEU A 110 11.01 -15.88 5.88
C LEU A 110 9.77 -15.82 4.97
N VAL A 111 8.58 -15.91 5.58
CA VAL A 111 7.33 -15.54 4.93
C VAL A 111 7.22 -14.02 5.03
N THR A 112 8.00 -13.34 4.20
CA THR A 112 7.70 -11.96 3.84
C THR A 112 6.39 -12.01 3.05
N GLY A 113 5.49 -11.04 3.21
CA GLY A 113 4.26 -10.93 2.41
C GLY A 113 4.53 -10.57 0.94
N SER A 114 5.63 -11.07 0.38
CA SER A 114 6.01 -10.99 -1.02
C SER A 114 5.81 -12.37 -1.64
N THR A 115 5.10 -12.35 -2.76
CA THR A 115 4.78 -13.42 -3.70
C THR A 115 5.83 -14.53 -3.80
N ALA A 116 5.35 -15.76 -4.01
CA ALA A 116 6.18 -16.94 -4.28
C ALA A 116 7.17 -16.70 -5.43
N ALA A 117 8.38 -17.24 -5.27
CA ALA A 117 9.46 -17.19 -6.25
C ALA A 117 9.01 -17.74 -7.62
N PRO A 118 9.48 -17.14 -8.74
CA PRO A 118 9.08 -17.56 -10.07
C PRO A 118 9.56 -18.99 -10.33
N GLN A 119 8.61 -19.92 -10.46
CA GLN A 119 8.91 -21.23 -11.03
C GLN A 119 8.97 -21.07 -12.54
N SER A 120 10.19 -21.20 -13.04
CA SER A 120 10.51 -21.33 -14.45
C SER A 120 9.79 -22.53 -15.07
N GLY A 121 9.01 -22.28 -16.11
CA GLY A 121 8.60 -23.30 -17.06
C GLY A 121 7.10 -23.32 -17.34
N GLU A 122 6.66 -22.56 -18.33
CA GLU A 122 6.06 -23.13 -19.55
C GLU A 122 5.87 -22.02 -20.59
N THR A 123 6.61 -22.15 -21.68
CA THR A 123 6.35 -21.45 -22.95
C THR A 123 5.04 -22.00 -23.55
N HIS A 124 4.39 -21.19 -24.39
CA HIS A 124 3.28 -21.45 -25.35
C HIS A 124 2.00 -20.68 -24.95
N GLU A 125 1.39 -19.78 -25.74
CA GLU A 125 1.65 -19.17 -27.05
C GLU A 125 0.96 -17.79 -27.00
N ILE A 126 1.69 -16.69 -27.27
CA ILE A 126 1.07 -15.39 -27.55
C ILE A 126 0.98 -15.28 -29.07
N SER A 127 -0.19 -15.64 -29.61
CA SER A 127 -0.53 -15.34 -30.99
C SER A 127 -0.79 -13.84 -31.14
N SER A 128 0.11 -13.20 -31.88
CA SER A 128 -0.07 -11.96 -32.64
C SER A 128 -0.76 -10.77 -31.95
N ALA A 129 0.05 -9.86 -31.43
CA ALA A 129 -0.12 -8.43 -31.66
C ALA A 129 1.23 -7.71 -31.51
N GLY A 130 2.22 -8.20 -32.25
CA GLY A 130 3.45 -7.45 -32.52
C GLY A 130 3.16 -6.36 -33.55
N ALA A 131 2.59 -5.23 -33.12
CA ALA A 131 2.65 -3.94 -33.82
C ALA A 131 2.02 -2.85 -32.95
N LEU A 132 2.81 -1.82 -32.60
CA LEU A 132 2.49 -0.66 -31.74
C LEU A 132 2.65 -1.01 -30.24
N LEU A 133 3.64 -0.53 -29.48
CA LEU A 133 4.32 0.77 -29.49
C LEU A 133 5.71 0.63 -28.84
N GLN A 134 6.65 1.42 -29.34
CA GLN A 134 8.03 1.54 -28.88
C GLN A 134 8.10 2.10 -27.44
N PRO A 135 9.11 1.72 -26.64
CA PRO A 135 9.38 2.39 -25.39
C PRO A 135 9.92 3.78 -25.73
N VAL A 136 9.13 4.83 -25.50
CA VAL A 136 9.67 6.19 -25.41
C VAL A 136 10.36 6.28 -24.05
N LEU A 137 11.54 5.67 -23.97
CA LEU A 137 12.60 6.11 -23.09
C LEU A 137 13.26 7.28 -23.80
N ASP A 138 12.65 8.46 -23.69
CA ASP A 138 13.39 9.67 -23.97
C ASP A 138 13.05 10.77 -22.96
N SER A 139 14.09 11.15 -22.21
CA SER A 139 14.24 12.41 -21.51
C SER A 139 13.24 12.77 -20.40
N VAL A 140 13.31 12.08 -19.25
CA VAL A 140 13.16 12.79 -17.96
C VAL A 140 14.56 13.18 -17.49
N SER A 141 14.98 14.36 -17.94
CA SER A 141 16.08 15.09 -17.31
C SER A 141 15.73 15.28 -15.82
N PRO A 142 16.60 14.89 -14.87
CA PRO A 142 16.34 15.17 -13.47
C PRO A 142 16.50 16.68 -13.26
N ALA A 143 15.38 17.40 -13.25
CA ALA A 143 15.36 18.69 -12.58
C ALA A 143 15.69 18.39 -11.11
N GLU A 144 16.90 18.79 -10.70
CA GLU A 144 17.35 18.73 -9.32
C GLU A 144 16.29 19.34 -8.43
N THR A 145 15.59 18.50 -7.66
CA THR A 145 14.81 19.00 -6.56
C THR A 145 15.81 19.43 -5.49
N VAL A 146 15.72 20.70 -5.10
CA VAL A 146 16.41 21.32 -3.97
C VAL A 146 15.86 20.73 -2.66
N PHE A 147 15.95 19.41 -2.50
CA PHE A 147 15.82 18.75 -1.21
C PHE A 147 17.24 18.50 -0.73
N GLY A 148 17.72 19.39 0.14
CA GLY A 148 18.96 19.17 0.87
C GLY A 148 18.94 17.83 1.60
N PRO A 149 20.12 17.29 1.96
CA PRO A 149 20.24 15.99 2.61
C PRO A 149 19.35 15.92 3.85
N VAL A 150 18.44 14.93 3.86
CA VAL A 150 17.57 14.64 5.01
C VAL A 150 18.45 14.45 6.26
N PRO A 151 18.18 15.14 7.38
CA PRO A 151 18.99 15.00 8.58
C PRO A 151 18.94 13.55 9.08
N ARG A 152 20.08 12.85 9.03
CA ARG A 152 20.23 11.56 9.71
C ARG A 152 20.24 11.79 11.22
N PRO A 153 19.39 11.12 12.01
CA PRO A 153 19.54 11.09 13.47
C PRO A 153 20.90 10.49 13.82
N LYS A 154 21.65 11.14 14.72
CA LYS A 154 22.92 10.58 15.22
C LYS A 154 22.64 9.27 15.96
N PRO A 155 23.46 8.22 15.76
CA PRO A 155 23.35 7.00 16.54
C PRO A 155 23.55 7.34 18.02
N ARG A 156 22.60 6.94 18.86
CA ARG A 156 22.68 7.06 20.31
C ARG A 156 23.76 6.10 20.80
N SER A 157 24.99 6.59 20.89
CA SER A 157 26.11 5.86 21.49
C SER A 157 25.70 5.41 22.90
N GLY A 158 25.68 4.10 23.10
CA GLY A 158 25.21 3.44 24.31
C GLY A 158 25.92 3.96 25.55
N ARG A 159 25.14 4.31 26.58
CA ARG A 159 25.62 4.57 27.92
C ARG A 159 25.99 3.24 28.55
N LYS A 160 27.29 2.90 28.56
CA LYS A 160 27.84 1.87 29.44
C LYS A 160 27.79 2.40 30.88
N THR A 161 27.00 1.74 31.72
CA THR A 161 27.15 1.70 33.17
C THR A 161 27.04 0.26 33.58
#